data_AF-A0A4Y7M7C5-F1
#
_entry.id   AF-A0A4Y7M7C5-F1
#
_cell.length_a   1.000
_cell.length_b   1.000
_cell.length_c   1.000
_cell.angle_alpha   90.00
_cell.angle_beta   90.00
_cell.angle_gamma   90.00
#
_symmetry.space_group_name_H-M   'P 1'
#
loop_
_entity.id
_entity.type
_entity.pdbx_description
1 polymer ?
#
loop_
_entity_poly.entity_id
_entity_poly.type
_entity_poly.pdbx_seq_one_letter_code
_entity_poly.pdbx_strand_id
1 'polypeptide(L)'
;MDEYHLSILTYRQTEFEDLPVTPLMYMIHEEKAEKAHNFFFMRLNELIPELKAAETMIVATENDEAIVSAVQKYIPHVTMFRNWQHALQDINKILQNLEITDCQEVKEYESDFIRLLDQESCESTDASEKEICVGSVVANHYNQLSERGVAERKESRIFHMRNLNNWIKSRIIGNILDRIRRENGPHCRLNVLDLGCGKGGDLLKWERGHVHHVVCADIAETSIEQCKERYAKLKHRSRQVFSAEFIAADCSKENIVDKMENCELKLDLVSCQFAFHYSFESLPQAEQMLANVSCNLQPGGYFIGTTTDAYDIMRRLGRDENPENRKFGNSIFSVEFPAETLLDPPPLFGAKYNFHLEEVVDCPEFLVHFPTFEKLASKYGLTLVQKTRFEDFVPQEMERGKDLLMRMKALEAYPPFANQELVSQDDSDYLHAKEYLDSCSAAEGFRLKIGTLSKAEWEAVYQNHQECGCWKNCVHLVPADVLAVA
;
A
#
# COMPACT_ATOMS: atom_id res chain seq x y z
N MET A 1 -46.75 -4.51 -44.31
CA MET A 1 -45.49 -5.23 -44.48
C MET A 1 -45.33 -6.02 -43.20
N ASP A 2 -45.23 -7.33 -43.30
CA ASP A 2 -44.98 -8.16 -42.12
C ASP A 2 -43.57 -7.82 -41.60
N GLU A 3 -43.45 -7.49 -40.32
CA GLU A 3 -42.17 -7.20 -39.68
C GLU A 3 -41.48 -8.53 -39.37
N TYR A 4 -40.38 -8.81 -40.07
CA TYR A 4 -39.53 -9.97 -39.78
C TYR A 4 -38.34 -9.54 -38.94
N HIS A 5 -37.93 -10.41 -38.02
CA HIS A 5 -36.73 -10.25 -37.20
C HIS A 5 -35.56 -11.05 -37.78
N LEU A 6 -34.35 -10.52 -37.62
CA LEU A 6 -33.10 -11.17 -37.99
C LEU A 6 -32.26 -11.40 -36.74
N SER A 7 -31.96 -12.65 -36.43
CA SER A 7 -30.98 -13.05 -35.42
C SER A 7 -29.67 -13.43 -36.11
N ILE A 8 -28.56 -12.88 -35.64
CA ILE A 8 -27.22 -13.14 -36.19
C ILE A 8 -26.32 -13.67 -35.08
N LEU A 9 -25.72 -14.84 -35.30
CA LEU A 9 -24.63 -15.33 -34.48
C LEU A 9 -23.31 -14.95 -35.13
N THR A 10 -22.48 -14.24 -34.38
CA THR A 10 -21.14 -13.84 -34.82
C THR A 10 -20.08 -14.43 -33.90
N TYR A 11 -18.89 -14.62 -34.44
CA TYR A 11 -17.74 -15.19 -33.77
C TYR A 11 -16.53 -14.29 -33.92
N ARG A 12 -15.77 -14.14 -32.83
CA ARG A 12 -14.49 -13.45 -32.81
C ARG A 12 -13.53 -14.25 -31.95
N GLN A 13 -12.31 -14.46 -32.45
CA GLN A 13 -11.23 -15.02 -31.65
C GLN A 13 -10.54 -13.89 -30.89
N THR A 14 -10.52 -13.98 -29.57
CA THR A 14 -10.03 -12.91 -28.67
C THR A 14 -8.52 -12.73 -28.71
N GLU A 15 -7.76 -13.75 -29.13
CA GLU A 15 -6.29 -13.70 -29.25
C GLU A 15 -5.79 -12.80 -30.38
N PHE A 16 -6.67 -12.38 -31.29
CA PHE A 16 -6.30 -11.57 -32.46
C PHE A 16 -7.12 -10.28 -32.49
N GLU A 17 -6.51 -9.19 -32.04
CA GLU A 17 -7.15 -7.87 -32.00
C GLU A 17 -7.63 -7.41 -33.38
N ASP A 18 -6.84 -7.69 -34.43
CA ASP A 18 -7.07 -7.24 -35.81
C ASP A 18 -7.95 -8.17 -36.67
N LEU A 19 -8.40 -9.33 -36.18
CA LEU A 19 -9.21 -10.25 -36.99
C LEU A 19 -10.69 -9.80 -37.10
N PRO A 20 -11.32 -9.99 -38.27
CA PRO A 20 -12.70 -9.59 -38.48
C PRO A 20 -13.68 -10.47 -37.68
N VAL A 21 -14.76 -9.86 -37.21
CA VAL A 21 -15.93 -10.57 -36.66
C VAL A 21 -16.54 -11.40 -37.79
N THR A 22 -16.62 -12.72 -37.59
CA THR A 22 -17.08 -13.68 -38.59
C THR A 22 -18.53 -14.09 -38.30
N PRO A 23 -19.48 -13.86 -39.21
CA PRO A 23 -20.85 -14.36 -39.04
C PRO A 23 -20.88 -15.88 -39.18
N LEU A 24 -21.42 -16.56 -38.17
CA LEU A 24 -21.54 -18.02 -38.16
C LEU A 24 -22.90 -18.49 -38.68
N MET A 25 -23.98 -17.83 -38.26
CA MET A 25 -25.33 -18.25 -38.62
C MET A 25 -26.33 -17.11 -38.57
N TYR A 26 -27.28 -17.13 -39.49
CA TYR A 26 -28.38 -16.16 -39.59
C TYR A 26 -29.71 -16.89 -39.47
N MET A 27 -30.69 -16.28 -38.81
CA MET A 27 -32.06 -16.76 -38.80
C MET A 27 -33.03 -15.61 -38.95
N ILE A 28 -33.92 -15.75 -39.92
CA ILE A 28 -35.05 -14.86 -40.14
C ILE A 28 -36.27 -15.52 -39.51
N HIS A 29 -37.01 -14.78 -38.69
CA HIS A 29 -38.16 -15.27 -37.95
C HIS A 29 -39.21 -14.17 -37.76
N GLU A 30 -40.47 -14.57 -37.56
CA GLU A 30 -41.61 -13.64 -37.45
C GLU A 30 -41.75 -13.05 -36.04
N GLU A 31 -41.31 -13.77 -35.01
CA GLU A 31 -41.45 -13.36 -33.61
C GLU A 31 -40.20 -13.75 -32.81
N LYS A 32 -39.71 -12.86 -31.93
CA LYS A 32 -38.65 -13.14 -30.92
C LYS A 32 -39.16 -14.08 -29.80
N ALA A 33 -39.63 -15.27 -30.18
CA ALA A 33 -40.16 -16.26 -29.27
C ALA A 33 -39.10 -17.30 -28.91
N GLU A 34 -39.19 -17.84 -27.69
CA GLU A 34 -38.29 -18.89 -27.20
C GLU A 34 -38.23 -20.10 -28.14
N LYS A 35 -39.34 -20.45 -28.82
CA LYS A 35 -39.38 -21.55 -29.80
C LYS A 35 -38.47 -21.30 -31.01
N ALA A 36 -38.40 -20.07 -31.50
CA ALA A 36 -37.55 -19.71 -32.63
C ALA A 36 -36.07 -19.80 -32.24
N HIS A 37 -35.69 -19.25 -31.09
CA HIS A 37 -34.32 -19.32 -30.58
C HIS A 37 -33.92 -20.75 -30.17
N ASN A 38 -34.84 -21.54 -29.63
CA ASN A 38 -34.61 -22.96 -29.38
C ASN A 38 -34.28 -23.71 -30.68
N PHE A 39 -35.00 -23.45 -31.76
CA PHE A 39 -34.71 -24.03 -33.07
C PHE A 39 -33.34 -23.58 -33.60
N PHE A 40 -33.01 -22.30 -33.44
CA PHE A 40 -31.70 -21.75 -33.81
C PHE A 40 -30.53 -22.49 -33.16
N PHE A 41 -30.53 -22.59 -31.83
CA PHE A 41 -29.43 -23.20 -31.09
C PHE A 41 -29.41 -24.73 -31.22
N MET A 42 -30.56 -25.37 -31.43
CA MET A 42 -30.62 -26.78 -31.83
C MET A 42 -29.88 -27.02 -33.16
N ARG A 43 -30.18 -26.22 -34.19
CA ARG A 43 -29.52 -26.31 -35.50
C ARG A 43 -28.05 -25.95 -35.44
N LEU A 44 -27.67 -24.96 -34.63
CA LEU A 44 -26.26 -24.61 -34.39
C LEU A 44 -25.48 -25.82 -33.89
N ASN A 45 -26.01 -26.48 -32.87
CA ASN A 45 -25.41 -27.66 -32.26
C ASN A 45 -25.32 -28.88 -33.18
N GLU A 46 -26.25 -29.01 -34.14
CA GLU A 46 -26.17 -30.06 -35.17
C GLU A 46 -25.10 -29.76 -36.23
N LEU A 47 -24.89 -28.47 -36.55
CA LEU A 47 -23.93 -28.04 -37.57
C LEU A 47 -22.50 -27.94 -37.02
N ILE A 48 -22.35 -27.53 -35.76
CA ILE A 48 -21.06 -27.30 -35.09
C ILE A 48 -21.10 -27.95 -33.70
N PRO A 49 -21.05 -29.28 -33.62
CA PRO A 49 -21.14 -30.01 -32.34
C PRO A 49 -19.99 -29.68 -31.38
N GLU A 50 -18.85 -29.20 -31.89
CA GLU A 50 -17.66 -28.80 -31.13
C GLU A 50 -17.95 -27.66 -30.14
N LEU A 51 -18.93 -26.79 -30.44
CA LEU A 51 -19.33 -25.71 -29.54
C LEU A 51 -19.86 -26.23 -28.19
N LYS A 52 -20.32 -27.49 -28.13
CA LYS A 52 -20.74 -28.12 -26.86
C LYS A 52 -19.58 -28.51 -25.96
N ALA A 53 -18.37 -28.61 -26.50
CA ALA A 53 -17.18 -29.04 -25.78
C ALA A 53 -16.20 -27.88 -25.54
N ALA A 54 -16.53 -26.66 -25.98
CA ALA A 54 -15.66 -25.50 -25.88
C ALA A 54 -15.77 -24.84 -24.50
N GLU A 55 -14.91 -25.27 -23.57
CA GLU A 55 -14.91 -24.79 -22.17
C GLU A 55 -14.53 -23.30 -22.02
N THR A 56 -13.80 -22.73 -22.97
CA THR A 56 -13.34 -21.33 -22.94
C THR A 56 -14.24 -20.38 -23.73
N MET A 57 -15.37 -20.86 -24.25
CA MET A 57 -16.28 -20.03 -25.03
C MET A 57 -17.04 -19.05 -24.14
N ILE A 58 -17.17 -17.82 -24.63
CA ILE A 58 -17.96 -16.77 -24.00
C ILE A 58 -19.03 -16.29 -24.98
N VAL A 59 -20.26 -16.07 -24.49
CA VAL A 59 -21.38 -15.56 -25.29
C VAL A 59 -21.81 -14.20 -24.77
N ALA A 60 -21.75 -13.18 -25.63
CA ALA A 60 -22.32 -11.87 -25.35
C ALA A 60 -23.69 -11.71 -26.04
N THR A 61 -24.73 -11.32 -25.29
CA THR A 61 -26.10 -11.17 -25.82
C THR A 61 -26.78 -9.89 -25.33
N GLU A 62 -27.90 -9.52 -25.95
CA GLU A 62 -28.80 -8.44 -25.50
C GLU A 62 -29.51 -8.74 -24.16
N ASN A 63 -29.27 -9.93 -23.59
CA ASN A 63 -29.87 -10.45 -22.35
C ASN A 63 -31.39 -10.64 -22.44
N ASP A 64 -31.89 -10.88 -23.66
CA ASP A 64 -33.26 -11.29 -23.90
C ASP A 64 -33.52 -12.69 -23.32
N GLU A 65 -34.61 -12.84 -22.57
CA GLU A 65 -34.93 -14.05 -21.81
C GLU A 65 -35.10 -15.29 -22.71
N ALA A 66 -35.65 -15.12 -23.92
CA ALA A 66 -35.83 -16.20 -24.88
C ALA A 66 -34.49 -16.66 -25.47
N ILE A 67 -33.56 -15.74 -25.69
CA ILE A 67 -32.19 -16.06 -26.13
C ILE A 67 -31.41 -16.73 -25.01
N VAL A 68 -31.44 -16.18 -23.79
CA VAL A 68 -30.73 -16.71 -22.62
C VAL A 68 -31.17 -18.14 -22.33
N SER A 69 -32.49 -18.38 -22.31
CA SER A 69 -33.06 -19.71 -22.09
C SER A 69 -32.62 -20.72 -23.15
N ALA A 70 -32.57 -20.30 -24.42
CA ALA A 70 -32.11 -21.16 -25.51
C ALA A 70 -30.61 -21.47 -25.42
N VAL A 71 -29.76 -20.47 -25.12
CA VAL A 71 -28.32 -20.68 -24.93
C VAL A 71 -28.07 -21.66 -23.78
N GLN A 72 -28.66 -21.43 -22.61
CA GLN A 72 -28.49 -22.29 -21.43
C GLN A 72 -28.95 -23.72 -21.68
N LYS A 73 -30.03 -23.91 -22.45
CA LYS A 73 -30.53 -25.25 -22.77
C LYS A 73 -29.60 -26.06 -23.68
N TYR A 74 -28.95 -25.40 -24.63
CA TYR A 74 -28.18 -26.06 -25.69
C TYR A 74 -26.67 -26.01 -25.47
N ILE A 75 -26.17 -25.05 -24.68
CA ILE A 75 -24.77 -24.83 -24.36
C ILE A 75 -24.66 -24.38 -22.87
N PRO A 76 -24.99 -25.24 -21.90
CA PRO A 76 -25.19 -24.85 -20.50
C PRO A 76 -23.91 -24.39 -19.76
N HIS A 77 -22.73 -24.75 -20.26
CA HIS A 77 -21.44 -24.45 -19.64
C HIS A 77 -20.87 -23.08 -20.03
N VAL A 78 -21.49 -22.40 -21.01
CA VAL A 78 -20.94 -21.17 -21.55
C VAL A 78 -21.15 -20.00 -20.59
N THR A 79 -20.09 -19.23 -20.34
CA THR A 79 -20.23 -17.98 -19.59
C THR A 79 -20.93 -16.96 -20.47
N MET A 80 -22.04 -16.41 -19.97
CA MET A 80 -22.83 -15.41 -20.68
C MET A 80 -22.57 -14.01 -20.11
N PHE A 81 -22.28 -13.07 -21.00
CA PHE A 81 -22.18 -11.66 -20.67
C PHE A 81 -23.25 -10.85 -21.39
N ARG A 82 -23.57 -9.71 -20.78
CA ARG A 82 -24.40 -8.70 -21.42
C ARG A 82 -23.55 -7.88 -22.38
N ASN A 83 -24.03 -7.70 -23.61
CA ASN A 83 -23.38 -6.82 -24.57
C ASN A 83 -23.47 -5.36 -24.09
N TRP A 84 -22.32 -4.68 -24.00
CA TRP A 84 -22.20 -3.33 -23.45
C TRP A 84 -23.05 -2.29 -24.21
N GLN A 85 -23.22 -2.44 -25.52
CA GLN A 85 -24.00 -1.51 -26.33
C GLN A 85 -25.48 -1.57 -25.96
N HIS A 86 -26.00 -2.77 -25.63
CA HIS A 86 -27.39 -2.95 -25.19
C HIS A 86 -27.57 -2.47 -23.75
N ALA A 87 -26.56 -2.66 -22.89
CA ALA A 87 -26.56 -2.09 -21.55
C ALA A 87 -26.62 -0.55 -21.59
N LEU A 88 -25.84 0.08 -22.46
CA LEU A 88 -25.84 1.54 -22.67
C LEU A 88 -27.20 2.04 -23.19
N GLN A 89 -27.83 1.32 -24.13
CA GLN A 89 -29.17 1.66 -24.61
C GLN A 89 -30.21 1.64 -23.49
N ASP A 90 -30.13 0.69 -22.57
CA ASP A 90 -31.05 0.60 -21.45
C ASP A 90 -30.78 1.69 -20.40
N ILE A 91 -29.52 2.04 -20.15
CA ILE A 91 -29.16 3.21 -19.34
C ILE A 91 -29.82 4.46 -19.92
N ASN A 92 -29.72 4.67 -21.24
CA ASN A 92 -30.35 5.81 -21.90
C ASN A 92 -31.89 5.80 -21.76
N LYS A 93 -32.54 4.64 -21.84
CA LYS A 93 -33.99 4.54 -21.56
C LYS A 93 -34.32 4.84 -20.09
N ILE A 94 -33.50 4.38 -19.15
CA ILE A 94 -33.67 4.64 -17.72
C ILE A 94 -33.55 6.14 -17.43
N LEU A 95 -32.54 6.81 -18.00
CA LEU A 95 -32.35 8.26 -17.86
C LEU A 95 -33.56 9.03 -18.40
N GLN A 96 -34.09 8.63 -19.57
CA GLN A 96 -35.31 9.21 -20.13
C GLN A 96 -36.52 9.02 -19.19
N ASN A 97 -36.69 7.83 -18.60
CA ASN A 97 -37.77 7.56 -17.64
C ASN A 97 -37.63 8.36 -16.33
N LEU A 98 -36.40 8.76 -15.98
CA LEU A 98 -36.08 9.61 -14.84
C LEU A 98 -36.15 11.11 -15.17
N GLU A 99 -36.63 11.47 -16.36
CA GLU A 99 -36.69 12.85 -16.87
C GLU A 99 -35.32 13.53 -17.05
N ILE A 100 -34.22 12.77 -16.99
CA ILE A 100 -32.86 13.24 -17.27
C ILE A 100 -32.66 13.23 -18.78
N THR A 101 -32.84 14.40 -19.39
CA THR A 101 -32.82 14.59 -20.85
C THR A 101 -31.81 15.64 -21.31
N ASP A 102 -31.10 16.28 -20.38
CA ASP A 102 -30.03 17.21 -20.72
C ASP A 102 -28.88 16.47 -21.41
N CYS A 103 -28.46 16.99 -22.57
CA CYS A 103 -27.50 16.31 -23.42
C CYS A 103 -26.08 16.24 -22.83
N GLN A 104 -25.74 17.13 -21.91
CA GLN A 104 -24.44 17.15 -21.25
C GLN A 104 -24.45 16.15 -20.08
N GLU A 105 -25.52 16.16 -19.29
CA GLU A 105 -25.72 15.22 -18.18
C GLU A 105 -25.81 13.75 -18.67
N VAL A 106 -26.54 13.48 -19.75
CA VAL A 106 -26.60 12.12 -20.34
C VAL A 106 -25.21 11.64 -20.77
N LYS A 107 -24.38 12.53 -21.36
CA LYS A 107 -23.02 12.17 -21.77
C LYS A 107 -22.10 11.87 -20.60
N GLU A 108 -22.32 12.50 -19.44
CA GLU A 108 -21.57 12.20 -18.22
C GLU A 108 -21.89 10.77 -17.76
N TYR A 109 -23.16 10.36 -17.73
CA TYR A 109 -23.56 8.98 -17.44
C TYR A 109 -23.04 7.96 -18.46
N GLU A 110 -23.07 8.28 -19.76
CA GLU A 110 -22.50 7.41 -20.80
C GLU A 110 -20.98 7.24 -20.60
N SER A 111 -20.27 8.33 -20.28
CA SER A 111 -18.82 8.31 -20.05
C SER A 111 -18.46 7.55 -18.77
N ASP A 112 -19.24 7.70 -17.71
CA ASP A 112 -19.08 6.94 -16.47
C ASP A 112 -19.31 5.46 -16.68
N PHE A 113 -20.33 5.08 -17.44
CA PHE A 113 -20.57 3.68 -17.79
C PHE A 113 -19.41 3.08 -18.58
N ILE A 114 -18.88 3.80 -19.59
CA ILE A 114 -17.71 3.34 -20.35
C ILE A 114 -16.49 3.20 -19.43
N ARG A 115 -16.26 4.16 -18.54
CA ARG A 115 -15.17 4.10 -17.55
C ARG A 115 -15.30 2.89 -16.62
N LEU A 116 -16.52 2.48 -16.26
CA LEU A 116 -16.76 1.28 -15.45
C LEU A 116 -16.48 -0.03 -16.23
N LEU A 117 -16.67 -0.04 -17.55
CA LEU A 117 -16.35 -1.22 -18.38
C LEU A 117 -14.84 -1.45 -18.50
N ASP A 118 -14.04 -0.37 -18.46
CA ASP A 118 -12.57 -0.42 -18.55
C ASP A 118 -11.89 -0.66 -17.19
N GLN A 119 -12.66 -0.75 -16.10
CA GLN A 119 -12.14 -1.12 -14.79
C GLN A 119 -11.91 -2.63 -14.72
N GLU A 120 -10.80 -3.05 -14.11
CA GLU A 120 -10.58 -4.46 -13.77
C GLU A 120 -11.73 -4.96 -12.89
N SER A 121 -12.41 -6.02 -13.32
CA SER A 121 -13.54 -6.58 -12.59
C SER A 121 -13.09 -7.06 -11.21
N CYS A 122 -13.64 -6.48 -10.14
CA CYS A 122 -13.67 -7.16 -8.84
C CYS A 122 -14.48 -8.46 -9.03
N GLU A 123 -13.80 -9.61 -9.06
CA GLU A 123 -14.48 -10.90 -9.18
C GLU A 123 -15.51 -11.07 -8.07
N SER A 124 -16.79 -11.00 -8.47
CA SER A 124 -17.90 -11.55 -7.71
C SER A 124 -18.28 -12.87 -8.35
N THR A 125 -17.72 -13.98 -7.85
CA THR A 125 -18.19 -15.33 -8.15
C THR A 125 -18.32 -16.12 -6.86
N ASP A 126 -19.55 -16.58 -6.64
CA ASP A 126 -20.03 -17.69 -5.83
C ASP A 126 -19.35 -18.11 -4.52
N ALA A 127 -20.21 -18.39 -3.55
CA ALA A 127 -19.90 -18.77 -2.19
C ALA A 127 -19.07 -20.06 -2.06
N SER A 128 -17.75 -19.93 -2.06
CA SER A 128 -16.83 -20.75 -1.26
C SER A 128 -15.42 -20.15 -1.33
N GLU A 129 -14.89 -19.77 -0.17
CA GLU A 129 -13.53 -19.22 0.06
C GLU A 129 -13.33 -17.75 -0.36
N LYS A 130 -13.71 -16.83 0.55
CA LYS A 130 -13.27 -15.43 0.50
C LYS A 130 -11.74 -15.37 0.56
N GLU A 131 -11.09 -15.01 -0.53
CA GLU A 131 -9.73 -14.49 -0.47
C GLU A 131 -9.79 -13.15 0.27
N ILE A 132 -9.21 -13.11 1.48
CA ILE A 132 -9.28 -11.95 2.37
C ILE A 132 -8.33 -10.88 1.82
N CYS A 133 -8.86 -9.76 1.34
CA CYS A 133 -8.09 -8.59 0.90
C CYS A 133 -7.02 -8.23 1.95
N VAL A 134 -5.74 -8.14 1.57
CA VAL A 134 -4.63 -7.96 2.53
C VAL A 134 -4.78 -6.68 3.36
N GLY A 135 -5.20 -5.57 2.76
CA GLY A 135 -5.54 -4.35 3.49
C GLY A 135 -6.53 -4.58 4.65
N SER A 136 -7.53 -5.45 4.47
CA SER A 136 -8.49 -5.80 5.53
C SER A 136 -7.86 -6.66 6.64
N VAL A 137 -6.91 -7.54 6.30
CA VAL A 137 -6.12 -8.31 7.29
C VAL A 137 -5.31 -7.36 8.16
N VAL A 138 -4.59 -6.42 7.52
CA VAL A 138 -3.76 -5.43 8.20
C VAL A 138 -4.61 -4.53 9.10
N ALA A 139 -5.74 -4.00 8.58
CA ALA A 139 -6.66 -3.17 9.36
C ALA A 139 -7.21 -3.93 10.57
N ASN A 140 -7.65 -5.18 10.39
CA ASN A 140 -8.17 -6.01 11.47
C ASN A 140 -7.11 -6.32 12.52
N HIS A 141 -5.87 -6.60 12.11
CA HIS A 141 -4.76 -6.83 13.04
C HIS A 141 -4.54 -5.60 13.93
N TYR A 142 -4.42 -4.41 13.34
CA TYR A 142 -4.21 -3.17 14.12
C TYR A 142 -5.41 -2.79 15.00
N ASN A 143 -6.63 -3.07 14.54
CA ASN A 143 -7.86 -2.88 15.32
C ASN A 143 -7.91 -3.80 16.56
N GLN A 144 -7.41 -5.03 16.47
CA GLN A 144 -7.42 -6.03 17.55
C GLN A 144 -6.28 -5.84 18.56
N LEU A 145 -5.17 -5.22 18.16
CA LEU A 145 -4.08 -4.90 19.09
C LEU A 145 -4.56 -3.95 20.19
N SER A 146 -4.69 -4.43 21.42
CA SER A 146 -5.08 -3.62 22.58
C SER A 146 -4.04 -2.54 22.89
N GLU A 147 -4.49 -1.38 23.37
CA GLU A 147 -3.57 -0.32 23.80
C GLU A 147 -2.91 -0.72 25.13
N ARG A 148 -1.73 -1.32 25.05
CA ARG A 148 -0.89 -1.54 26.24
C ARG A 148 -0.38 -0.21 26.76
N GLY A 149 -0.60 0.06 28.05
CA GLY A 149 -0.23 1.32 28.71
C GLY A 149 1.28 1.56 28.76
N VAL A 150 1.71 2.79 29.06
CA VAL A 150 3.15 3.15 29.16
C VAL A 150 3.90 2.28 30.19
N ALA A 151 3.21 1.80 31.24
CA ALA A 151 3.79 0.92 32.25
C ALA A 151 4.07 -0.48 31.69
N GLU A 152 3.08 -1.13 31.09
CA GLU A 152 3.20 -2.45 30.47
C GLU A 152 4.22 -2.46 29.32
N ARG A 153 4.36 -1.36 28.58
CA ARG A 153 5.39 -1.25 27.53
C ARG A 153 6.82 -1.34 28.05
N LYS A 154 7.08 -0.98 29.32
CA LYS A 154 8.42 -1.10 29.93
C LYS A 154 8.82 -2.54 30.22
N GLU A 155 7.84 -3.45 30.27
CA GLU A 155 8.05 -4.87 30.54
C GLU A 155 8.16 -5.68 29.24
N SER A 156 8.03 -5.02 28.08
CA SER A 156 8.11 -5.63 26.75
C SER A 156 9.52 -6.11 26.42
N ARG A 157 9.63 -7.32 25.84
CA ARG A 157 10.89 -7.92 25.35
C ARG A 157 11.62 -7.06 24.31
N ILE A 158 10.90 -6.15 23.66
CA ILE A 158 11.42 -5.29 22.59
C ILE A 158 11.33 -3.80 22.95
N PHE A 159 11.32 -3.50 24.26
CA PHE A 159 11.21 -2.13 24.76
C PHE A 159 12.29 -1.20 24.17
N HIS A 160 13.55 -1.61 24.20
CA HIS A 160 14.66 -0.79 23.71
C HIS A 160 14.62 -0.64 22.19
N MET A 161 14.36 -1.72 21.46
CA MET A 161 14.12 -1.68 20.00
C MET A 161 13.02 -0.68 19.60
N ARG A 162 11.85 -0.70 20.26
CA ARG A 162 10.75 0.25 20.01
C ARG A 162 11.17 1.70 20.26
N ASN A 163 11.98 1.93 21.30
CA ASN A 163 12.51 3.25 21.61
C ASN A 163 13.56 3.69 20.57
N LEU A 164 14.39 2.78 20.07
CA LEU A 164 15.34 3.05 18.99
C LEU A 164 14.61 3.41 17.70
N ASN A 165 13.61 2.64 17.27
CA ASN A 165 12.79 2.96 16.10
C ASN A 165 12.12 4.34 16.24
N ASN A 166 11.59 4.66 17.42
CA ASN A 166 11.05 6.00 17.69
C ASN A 166 12.11 7.10 17.67
N TRP A 167 13.33 6.82 18.13
CA TRP A 167 14.44 7.77 18.07
C TRP A 167 14.86 8.02 16.63
N ILE A 168 15.01 6.97 15.82
CA ILE A 168 15.32 7.07 14.38
C ILE A 168 14.29 7.95 13.68
N LYS A 169 12.98 7.65 13.84
CA LYS A 169 11.92 8.50 13.29
C LYS A 169 12.00 9.95 13.75
N SER A 170 12.33 10.19 15.03
CA SER A 170 12.51 11.55 15.57
C SER A 170 13.67 12.29 14.91
N ARG A 171 14.77 11.60 14.61
CA ARG A 171 15.92 12.16 13.90
C ARG A 171 15.59 12.46 12.44
N ILE A 172 14.97 11.52 11.72
CA ILE A 172 14.52 11.70 10.32
C ILE A 172 13.62 12.92 10.21
N ILE A 173 12.55 12.95 11.00
CA ILE A 173 11.58 14.05 11.01
C ILE A 173 12.24 15.37 11.41
N GLY A 174 13.05 15.39 12.47
CA GLY A 174 13.74 16.61 12.90
C GLY A 174 14.67 17.16 11.82
N ASN A 175 15.49 16.29 11.21
CA ASN A 175 16.45 16.67 10.18
C ASN A 175 15.76 17.26 8.94
N ILE A 176 14.62 16.69 8.51
CA ILE A 176 13.91 17.20 7.35
C ILE A 176 13.18 18.51 7.65
N LEU A 177 12.56 18.66 8.82
CA LEU A 177 11.90 19.90 9.22
C LEU A 177 12.93 21.05 9.34
N ASP A 178 14.10 20.76 9.92
CA ASP A 178 15.20 21.73 9.99
C ASP A 178 15.71 22.09 8.59
N ARG A 179 15.75 21.13 7.66
CA ARG A 179 16.12 21.39 6.28
C ARG A 179 15.11 22.30 5.58
N ILE A 180 13.82 22.01 5.68
CA ILE A 180 12.76 22.84 5.09
C ILE A 180 12.84 24.27 5.65
N ARG A 181 13.06 24.44 6.96
CA ARG A 181 13.23 25.76 7.59
C ARG A 181 14.48 26.50 7.13
N ARG A 182 15.59 25.80 6.86
CA ARG A 182 16.78 26.43 6.28
C ARG A 182 16.54 26.92 4.86
N GLU A 183 15.73 26.19 4.09
CA GLU A 183 15.43 26.51 2.69
C GLU A 183 14.35 27.61 2.56
N ASN A 184 13.31 27.57 3.42
CA ASN A 184 12.12 28.42 3.30
C ASN A 184 11.99 29.49 4.41
N GLY A 185 12.92 29.52 5.36
CA GLY A 185 12.96 30.45 6.49
C GLY A 185 12.44 29.85 7.81
N PRO A 186 12.91 30.36 8.97
CA PRO A 186 12.67 29.74 10.28
C PRO A 186 11.20 29.76 10.73
N HIS A 187 10.38 30.63 10.15
CA HIS A 187 8.97 30.80 10.46
C HIS A 187 8.05 30.29 9.35
N CYS A 188 8.55 29.46 8.43
CA CYS A 188 7.70 28.83 7.41
C CYS A 188 6.57 28.04 8.09
N ARG A 189 5.35 28.14 7.54
CA ARG A 189 4.23 27.28 7.97
C ARG A 189 4.44 25.92 7.32
N LEU A 190 4.32 24.86 8.12
CA LEU A 190 4.59 23.49 7.70
C LEU A 190 3.31 22.67 7.79
N ASN A 191 2.77 22.27 6.65
CA ASN A 191 1.64 21.35 6.55
C ASN A 191 2.17 19.95 6.22
N VAL A 192 1.75 18.98 7.02
CA VAL A 192 2.25 17.60 6.95
C VAL A 192 1.11 16.65 6.65
N LEU A 193 1.38 15.66 5.80
CA LEU A 193 0.56 14.46 5.67
C LEU A 193 1.31 13.28 6.28
N ASP A 194 0.67 12.60 7.23
CA ASP A 194 1.19 11.42 7.93
C ASP A 194 0.39 10.19 7.45
N LEU A 195 0.94 9.47 6.47
CA LEU A 195 0.38 8.27 5.84
C LEU A 195 0.72 7.03 6.66
N GLY A 196 -0.31 6.26 7.04
CA GLY A 196 -0.15 5.14 7.97
C GLY A 196 0.17 5.65 9.37
N CYS A 197 -0.54 6.69 9.83
CA CYS A 197 -0.23 7.35 11.11
C CYS A 197 -0.46 6.44 12.34
N GLY A 198 -1.18 5.33 12.15
CA GLY A 198 -1.59 4.40 13.19
C GLY A 198 -2.24 5.13 14.36
N LYS A 199 -1.88 4.71 15.57
CA LYS A 199 -2.38 5.23 16.85
C LYS A 199 -1.74 6.58 17.26
N GLY A 200 -1.25 7.36 16.30
CA GLY A 200 -0.65 8.67 16.53
C GLY A 200 0.70 8.64 17.26
N GLY A 201 1.57 7.69 16.91
CA GLY A 201 2.91 7.56 17.53
C GLY A 201 3.85 8.76 17.27
N ASP A 202 3.58 9.50 16.20
CA ASP A 202 4.41 10.60 15.72
C ASP A 202 3.85 12.00 16.06
N LEU A 203 2.66 12.09 16.66
CA LEU A 203 2.02 13.36 17.08
C LEU A 203 2.94 14.25 17.94
N LEU A 204 3.68 13.67 18.89
CA LEU A 204 4.62 14.44 19.73
C LEU A 204 5.85 14.91 18.93
N LYS A 205 6.23 14.20 17.86
CA LYS A 205 7.32 14.59 16.96
C LYS A 205 6.88 15.80 16.13
N TRP A 206 5.64 15.80 15.65
CA TRP A 206 5.02 16.93 14.96
C TRP A 206 4.88 18.17 15.85
N GLU A 207 4.47 18.01 17.12
CA GLU A 207 4.35 19.12 18.07
C GLU A 207 5.70 19.74 18.40
N ARG A 208 6.71 18.93 18.73
CA ARG A 208 8.10 19.39 18.95
C ARG A 208 8.73 19.97 17.69
N GLY A 209 8.31 19.45 16.54
CA GLY A 209 8.67 19.95 15.24
C GLY A 209 8.00 21.28 14.91
N HIS A 210 7.13 21.85 15.76
CA HIS A 210 6.39 23.09 15.54
C HIS A 210 5.73 23.17 14.15
N VAL A 211 5.12 22.07 13.72
CA VAL A 211 4.35 22.06 12.47
C VAL A 211 3.07 22.86 12.63
N HIS A 212 2.49 23.29 11.52
CA HIS A 212 1.29 24.12 11.53
C HIS A 212 0.01 23.29 11.47
N HIS A 213 -0.03 22.32 10.54
CA HIS A 213 -1.18 21.45 10.32
C HIS A 213 -0.70 20.03 10.00
N VAL A 214 -1.46 19.01 10.45
CA VAL A 214 -1.17 17.60 10.18
C VAL A 214 -2.45 16.89 9.74
N VAL A 215 -2.42 16.27 8.55
CA VAL A 215 -3.43 15.31 8.11
C VAL A 215 -2.94 13.91 8.47
N CYS A 216 -3.68 13.22 9.33
CA CYS A 216 -3.39 11.85 9.76
C CYS A 216 -4.29 10.87 9.01
N ALA A 217 -3.71 9.99 8.19
CA ALA A 217 -4.47 9.01 7.41
C ALA A 217 -4.00 7.57 7.71
N ASP A 218 -4.95 6.66 7.89
CA ASP A 218 -4.68 5.24 8.18
C ASP A 218 -5.87 4.37 7.73
N ILE A 219 -5.59 3.11 7.37
CA ILE A 219 -6.60 2.15 6.93
C ILE A 219 -7.48 1.66 8.11
N ALA A 220 -6.93 1.63 9.32
CA ALA A 220 -7.62 1.13 10.50
C ALA A 220 -8.38 2.27 11.21
N GLU A 221 -9.72 2.27 11.10
CA GLU A 221 -10.58 3.25 11.76
C GLU A 221 -10.34 3.33 13.28
N THR A 222 -10.13 2.19 13.96
CA THR A 222 -9.83 2.18 15.40
C THR A 222 -8.51 2.88 15.71
N SER A 223 -7.50 2.72 14.84
CA SER A 223 -6.23 3.43 14.98
C SER A 223 -6.41 4.94 14.85
N ILE A 224 -7.26 5.38 13.91
CA ILE A 224 -7.63 6.79 13.74
C ILE A 224 -8.35 7.35 14.96
N GLU A 225 -9.31 6.64 15.53
CA GLU A 225 -10.00 7.09 16.76
C GLU A 225 -9.02 7.20 17.94
N GLN A 226 -8.10 6.25 18.10
CA GLN A 226 -7.05 6.32 19.12
C GLN A 226 -6.08 7.49 18.87
N CYS A 227 -5.76 7.77 17.60
CA CYS A 227 -4.95 8.92 17.21
C CYS A 227 -5.65 10.24 17.59
N LYS A 228 -6.96 10.37 17.31
CA LYS A 228 -7.80 11.52 17.70
C LYS A 228 -7.78 11.74 19.21
N GLU A 229 -7.99 10.68 20.01
CA GLU A 229 -7.95 10.76 21.47
C GLU A 229 -6.59 11.24 21.99
N ARG A 230 -5.50 10.72 21.40
CA ARG A 230 -4.14 11.08 21.79
C ARG A 230 -3.83 12.53 21.45
N TYR A 231 -4.28 13.00 20.29
CA TYR A 231 -4.18 14.41 19.91
C TYR A 231 -5.01 15.31 20.83
N ALA A 232 -6.23 14.92 21.20
CA ALA A 232 -7.04 15.68 22.17
C ALA A 232 -6.30 15.83 23.52
N LYS A 233 -5.72 14.74 24.04
CA LYS A 233 -4.87 14.76 25.26
C LYS A 233 -3.66 15.68 25.10
N LEU A 234 -3.03 15.71 23.91
CA LEU A 234 -1.90 16.60 23.61
C LEU A 234 -2.33 18.08 23.58
N LYS A 235 -3.45 18.38 22.92
CA LYS A 235 -4.05 19.72 22.82
C LYS A 235 -4.47 20.27 24.18
N HIS A 236 -4.90 19.42 25.10
CA HIS A 236 -5.17 19.83 26.49
C HIS A 236 -3.91 20.20 27.28
N ARG A 237 -2.74 19.65 26.93
CA ARG A 237 -1.49 19.84 27.69
C ARG A 237 -0.61 20.96 27.14
N SER A 238 -0.66 21.23 25.84
CA SER A 238 0.17 22.24 25.19
C SER A 238 -0.69 23.39 24.67
N ARG A 239 -0.28 24.63 24.95
CA ARG A 239 -1.05 25.83 24.57
C ARG A 239 -0.96 26.14 23.08
N GLN A 240 0.01 25.57 22.37
CA GLN A 240 0.28 25.83 20.97
C GLN A 240 0.59 24.49 20.27
N VAL A 241 -0.45 23.81 19.85
CA VAL A 241 -0.39 22.56 19.06
C VAL A 241 -0.86 22.86 17.64
N PHE A 242 -0.33 22.13 16.66
CA PHE A 242 -0.82 22.14 15.27
C PHE A 242 -2.32 21.85 15.19
N SER A 243 -3.00 22.34 14.15
CA SER A 243 -4.33 21.83 13.81
C SER A 243 -4.20 20.45 13.17
N ALA A 244 -5.19 19.58 13.35
CA ALA A 244 -5.12 18.22 12.85
C ALA A 244 -6.44 17.79 12.21
N GLU A 245 -6.31 17.00 11.14
CA GLU A 245 -7.39 16.31 10.44
C GLU A 245 -7.12 14.80 10.49
N PHE A 246 -8.18 13.97 10.48
CA PHE A 246 -8.07 12.52 10.67
C PHE A 246 -8.94 11.76 9.69
N ILE A 247 -8.32 10.94 8.84
CA ILE A 247 -8.97 10.25 7.72
C ILE A 247 -8.78 8.75 7.87
N ALA A 248 -9.89 8.01 7.97
CA ALA A 248 -9.88 6.56 7.84
C ALA A 248 -10.06 6.19 6.35
N ALA A 249 -9.00 5.67 5.73
CA ALA A 249 -8.98 5.34 4.31
C ALA A 249 -7.88 4.34 3.96
N ASP A 250 -8.16 3.45 3.00
CA ASP A 250 -7.11 2.68 2.35
C ASP A 250 -6.34 3.60 1.40
N CYS A 251 -5.23 4.16 1.87
CA CYS A 251 -4.40 5.09 1.08
C CYS A 251 -3.74 4.45 -0.15
N SER A 252 -3.86 3.12 -0.32
CA SER A 252 -3.44 2.42 -1.54
C SER A 252 -4.57 2.20 -2.54
N LYS A 253 -5.84 2.48 -2.19
CA LYS A 253 -6.99 2.30 -3.08
C LYS A 253 -7.87 3.54 -3.22
N GLU A 254 -7.74 4.47 -2.30
CA GLU A 254 -8.56 5.67 -2.23
C GLU A 254 -7.70 6.93 -2.40
N ASN A 255 -8.25 7.93 -3.08
CA ASN A 255 -7.64 9.25 -3.16
C ASN A 255 -7.92 10.03 -1.88
N ILE A 256 -6.87 10.33 -1.11
CA ILE A 256 -7.02 11.03 0.17
C ILE A 256 -7.44 12.49 0.00
N VAL A 257 -7.12 13.10 -1.15
CA VAL A 257 -7.40 14.52 -1.42
C VAL A 257 -8.90 14.79 -1.42
N ASP A 258 -9.68 13.82 -1.91
CA ASP A 258 -11.15 13.89 -1.96
C ASP A 258 -11.78 13.78 -0.57
N LYS A 259 -11.00 13.31 0.42
CA LYS A 259 -11.42 13.18 1.82
C LYS A 259 -10.90 14.31 2.71
N MET A 260 -9.98 15.15 2.21
CA MET A 260 -9.44 16.27 2.97
C MET A 260 -10.48 17.39 3.13
N GLU A 261 -10.54 18.03 4.31
CA GLU A 261 -11.35 19.22 4.55
C GLU A 261 -11.02 20.35 3.56
N ASN A 262 -9.76 20.44 3.15
CA ASN A 262 -9.27 21.36 2.12
C ASN A 262 -8.46 20.61 1.07
N CYS A 263 -9.10 20.26 -0.05
CA CYS A 263 -8.46 19.58 -1.18
C CYS A 263 -7.33 20.39 -1.85
N GLU A 264 -7.30 21.72 -1.68
CA GLU A 264 -6.25 22.58 -2.22
C GLU A 264 -5.06 22.78 -1.27
N LEU A 265 -5.08 22.15 -0.08
CA LEU A 265 -4.03 22.25 0.92
C LEU A 265 -2.67 21.89 0.32
N LYS A 266 -1.73 22.84 0.33
CA LYS A 266 -0.34 22.58 -0.07
C LYS A 266 0.42 21.98 1.11
N LEU A 267 1.05 20.83 0.86
CA LEU A 267 1.85 20.08 1.82
C LEU A 267 3.33 20.41 1.62
N ASP A 268 4.05 20.60 2.73
CA ASP A 268 5.50 20.77 2.76
C ASP A 268 6.23 19.43 2.93
N LEU A 269 5.57 18.49 3.61
CA LEU A 269 6.13 17.20 3.97
C LEU A 269 5.05 16.11 3.92
N VAL A 270 5.37 14.98 3.28
CA VAL A 270 4.65 13.72 3.44
C VAL A 270 5.54 12.74 4.19
N SER A 271 5.00 12.08 5.21
CA SER A 271 5.68 11.06 6.01
C SER A 271 4.93 9.73 5.91
N CYS A 272 5.64 8.65 5.56
CA CYS A 272 5.08 7.29 5.54
C CYS A 272 6.03 6.33 6.27
N GLN A 273 5.76 6.11 7.56
CA GLN A 273 6.67 5.37 8.45
C GLN A 273 6.19 3.93 8.64
N PHE A 274 6.94 2.96 8.13
CA PHE A 274 6.62 1.53 8.25
C PHE A 274 5.26 1.13 7.65
N ALA A 275 4.83 1.79 6.57
CA ALA A 275 3.53 1.50 5.95
C ALA A 275 3.60 1.31 4.42
N PHE A 276 4.65 1.81 3.77
CA PHE A 276 4.68 1.86 2.30
C PHE A 276 4.73 0.47 1.64
N HIS A 277 5.39 -0.51 2.27
CA HIS A 277 5.44 -1.88 1.76
C HIS A 277 4.08 -2.55 1.64
N TYR A 278 3.06 -2.12 2.40
CA TYR A 278 1.70 -2.66 2.22
C TYR A 278 1.09 -2.29 0.86
N SER A 279 1.50 -1.18 0.23
CA SER A 279 1.00 -0.81 -1.09
C SER A 279 1.65 -1.59 -2.24
N PHE A 280 2.69 -2.38 -1.97
CA PHE A 280 3.38 -3.19 -2.99
C PHE A 280 2.65 -4.52 -3.30
N GLU A 281 1.41 -4.69 -2.80
CA GLU A 281 0.49 -5.77 -3.18
C GLU A 281 0.27 -5.82 -4.69
N SER A 282 0.08 -4.67 -5.33
CA SER A 282 -0.13 -4.54 -6.76
C SER A 282 0.43 -3.21 -7.29
N LEU A 283 0.67 -3.12 -8.59
CA LEU A 283 1.10 -1.87 -9.22
C LEU A 283 0.07 -0.72 -9.02
N PRO A 284 -1.25 -0.93 -9.26
CA PRO A 284 -2.25 0.13 -9.03
C PRO A 284 -2.23 0.66 -7.60
N GLN A 285 -2.01 -0.21 -6.61
CA GLN A 285 -1.95 0.20 -5.21
C GLN A 285 -0.71 1.06 -4.89
N ALA A 286 0.45 0.69 -5.41
CA ALA A 286 1.66 1.48 -5.27
C ALA A 286 1.56 2.83 -5.99
N GLU A 287 0.92 2.84 -7.17
CA GLU A 287 0.62 4.05 -7.93
C GLU A 287 -0.34 5.00 -7.20
N GLN A 288 -1.42 4.47 -6.62
CA GLN A 288 -2.36 5.25 -5.83
C GLN A 288 -1.72 5.82 -4.56
N MET A 289 -0.88 5.03 -3.86
CA MET A 289 -0.13 5.52 -2.69
C MET A 289 0.82 6.67 -3.09
N LEU A 290 1.53 6.56 -4.22
CA LEU A 290 2.39 7.63 -4.74
C LEU A 290 1.63 8.85 -5.27
N ALA A 291 0.43 8.65 -5.83
CA ALA A 291 -0.47 9.74 -6.17
C ALA A 291 -0.83 10.53 -4.91
N ASN A 292 -1.25 9.84 -3.84
CA ASN A 292 -1.55 10.46 -2.54
C ASN A 292 -0.33 11.18 -1.93
N VAL A 293 0.89 10.68 -2.14
CA VAL A 293 2.13 11.36 -1.72
C VAL A 293 2.37 12.65 -2.53
N SER A 294 2.12 12.64 -3.84
CA SER A 294 2.59 13.69 -4.75
C SER A 294 1.55 14.78 -5.06
N CYS A 295 0.26 14.45 -5.10
CA CYS A 295 -0.82 15.36 -5.56
C CYS A 295 -0.81 16.74 -4.88
N ASN A 296 -0.64 16.76 -3.55
CA ASN A 296 -0.68 17.99 -2.76
C ASN A 296 0.70 18.44 -2.27
N LEU A 297 1.76 17.67 -2.55
CA LEU A 297 3.12 18.01 -2.17
C LEU A 297 3.63 19.16 -3.04
N GLN A 298 3.94 20.30 -2.43
CA GLN A 298 4.36 21.46 -3.19
C GLN A 298 5.75 21.23 -3.84
N PRO A 299 6.09 22.00 -4.89
CA PRO A 299 7.44 22.00 -5.45
C PRO A 299 8.49 22.27 -4.38
N GLY A 300 9.51 21.43 -4.30
CA GLY A 300 10.53 21.51 -3.25
C GLY A 300 10.13 20.92 -1.90
N GLY A 301 8.88 20.48 -1.74
CA GLY A 301 8.43 19.69 -0.60
C GLY A 301 9.08 18.30 -0.56
N TYR A 302 9.00 17.66 0.60
CA TYR A 302 9.68 16.39 0.86
C TYR A 302 8.73 15.23 1.07
N PHE A 303 9.10 14.05 0.57
CA PHE A 303 8.55 12.78 1.01
C PHE A 303 9.63 12.01 1.79
N ILE A 304 9.28 11.56 2.99
CA ILE A 304 10.13 10.73 3.85
C ILE A 304 9.39 9.45 4.23
N GLY A 305 10.13 8.36 4.41
CA GLY A 305 9.55 7.14 4.93
C GLY A 305 10.58 6.13 5.41
N THR A 306 10.09 5.02 5.93
CA THR A 306 10.89 3.87 6.33
C THR A 306 10.22 2.59 5.83
N THR A 307 10.99 1.73 5.19
CA THR A 307 10.48 0.45 4.64
C THR A 307 11.56 -0.62 4.62
N THR A 308 11.17 -1.87 4.39
CA THR A 308 12.08 -3.02 4.33
C THR A 308 13.04 -3.01 3.16
N ASP A 309 14.23 -3.57 3.36
CA ASP A 309 15.25 -3.75 2.32
C ASP A 309 15.06 -5.12 1.65
N ALA A 310 14.48 -5.12 0.45
CA ALA A 310 14.25 -6.36 -0.29
C ALA A 310 15.52 -7.18 -0.52
N TYR A 311 16.68 -6.55 -0.73
CA TYR A 311 17.94 -7.29 -0.92
C TYR A 311 18.41 -7.95 0.38
N ASP A 312 18.23 -7.29 1.52
CA ASP A 312 18.58 -7.87 2.82
C ASP A 312 17.66 -9.04 3.16
N ILE A 313 16.34 -8.89 2.96
CA ILE A 313 15.38 -9.97 3.17
C ILE A 313 15.74 -11.19 2.32
N MET A 314 15.96 -11.00 1.02
CA MET A 314 16.31 -12.10 0.12
C MET A 314 17.64 -12.76 0.49
N ARG A 315 18.65 -11.96 0.87
CA ARG A 315 19.95 -12.47 1.34
C ARG A 315 19.81 -13.33 2.60
N ARG A 316 19.02 -12.90 3.58
CA ARG A 316 18.86 -13.59 4.87
C ARG A 316 18.09 -14.90 4.79
N LEU A 317 17.39 -15.16 3.68
CA LEU A 317 16.85 -16.50 3.43
C LEU A 317 17.97 -17.55 3.27
N GLY A 318 19.20 -17.16 2.93
CA GLY A 318 20.30 -18.10 2.77
C GLY A 318 20.06 -19.11 1.64
N ARG A 319 19.34 -18.69 0.57
CA ARG A 319 18.99 -19.55 -0.56
C ARG A 319 20.20 -19.99 -1.39
N ASP A 320 21.31 -19.25 -1.31
CA ASP A 320 22.59 -19.64 -1.91
C ASP A 320 23.14 -20.92 -1.27
N GLU A 321 22.83 -21.17 0.02
CA GLU A 321 23.24 -22.38 0.75
C GLU A 321 22.16 -23.47 0.68
N ASN A 322 20.88 -23.08 0.80
CA ASN A 322 19.74 -23.99 0.69
C ASN A 322 18.60 -23.35 -0.13
N PRO A 323 18.44 -23.72 -1.42
CA PRO A 323 17.41 -23.15 -2.29
C PRO A 323 15.97 -23.30 -1.79
N GLU A 324 15.71 -24.28 -0.92
CA GLU A 324 14.39 -24.53 -0.32
C GLU A 324 14.07 -23.61 0.86
N ASN A 325 15.01 -22.75 1.30
CA ASN A 325 14.76 -21.83 2.39
C ASN A 325 13.72 -20.76 1.98
N ARG A 326 12.67 -20.65 2.80
CA ARG A 326 11.57 -19.68 2.66
C ARG A 326 11.27 -18.94 3.95
N LYS A 327 12.04 -19.20 5.01
CA LYS A 327 11.87 -18.60 6.34
C LYS A 327 13.23 -18.27 6.97
N PHE A 328 13.29 -17.15 7.65
CA PHE A 328 14.38 -16.81 8.57
C PHE A 328 13.84 -15.99 9.75
N GLY A 329 14.60 -15.91 10.84
CA GLY A 329 14.17 -15.22 12.04
C GLY A 329 15.03 -15.54 13.24
N ASN A 330 14.62 -14.99 14.38
CA ASN A 330 15.18 -15.28 15.68
C ASN A 330 14.06 -15.35 16.73
N SER A 331 14.41 -15.19 18.01
CA SER A 331 13.45 -15.29 19.11
C SER A 331 12.39 -14.18 19.13
N ILE A 332 12.63 -13.03 18.49
CA ILE A 332 11.72 -11.87 18.56
C ILE A 332 11.03 -11.56 17.23
N PHE A 333 11.55 -12.05 16.10
CA PHE A 333 10.94 -11.83 14.79
C PHE A 333 11.08 -13.05 13.88
N SER A 334 10.18 -13.16 12.90
CA SER A 334 10.36 -14.06 11.76
C SER A 334 9.78 -13.49 10.47
N VAL A 335 10.43 -13.80 9.35
CA VAL A 335 9.93 -13.59 8.00
C VAL A 335 9.74 -14.94 7.34
N GLU A 336 8.55 -15.18 6.79
CA GLU A 336 8.21 -16.42 6.11
C GLU A 336 7.46 -16.13 4.81
N PHE A 337 8.00 -16.61 3.69
CA PHE A 337 7.35 -16.52 2.39
C PHE A 337 6.33 -17.66 2.25
N PRO A 338 5.06 -17.38 1.91
CA PRO A 338 4.05 -18.40 1.59
C PRO A 338 4.40 -19.19 0.33
N ALA A 339 4.01 -20.48 0.23
CA ALA A 339 4.42 -21.42 -0.84
C ALA A 339 4.21 -20.87 -2.26
N GLU A 340 3.14 -20.11 -2.43
CA GLU A 340 2.70 -19.45 -3.65
C GLU A 340 3.59 -18.27 -4.09
N THR A 341 4.40 -17.70 -3.20
CA THR A 341 5.25 -16.56 -3.55
C THR A 341 6.48 -17.01 -4.35
N LEU A 342 6.59 -16.57 -5.60
CA LEU A 342 7.78 -16.81 -6.42
C LEU A 342 9.00 -16.09 -5.83
N LEU A 343 10.17 -16.74 -5.85
CA LEU A 343 11.42 -16.20 -5.27
C LEU A 343 12.59 -16.13 -6.26
N ASP A 344 12.50 -16.77 -7.43
CA ASP A 344 13.59 -16.84 -8.41
C ASP A 344 13.12 -16.46 -9.84
N PRO A 345 12.95 -15.17 -10.15
CA PRO A 345 13.00 -14.02 -9.25
C PRO A 345 11.65 -13.77 -8.55
N PRO A 346 11.62 -13.00 -7.44
CA PRO A 346 10.35 -12.54 -6.90
C PRO A 346 9.69 -11.51 -7.83
N PRO A 347 8.36 -11.46 -7.88
CA PRO A 347 7.66 -10.47 -8.69
C PRO A 347 7.89 -9.06 -8.14
N LEU A 348 7.84 -8.05 -9.01
CA LEU A 348 8.07 -6.65 -8.60
C LEU A 348 6.96 -6.08 -7.70
N PHE A 349 5.76 -6.62 -7.83
CA PHE A 349 4.58 -6.35 -7.01
C PHE A 349 3.94 -7.69 -6.63
N GLY A 350 3.31 -7.78 -5.46
CA GLY A 350 2.67 -9.00 -4.98
C GLY A 350 3.63 -10.04 -4.38
N ALA A 351 4.93 -9.72 -4.24
CA ALA A 351 5.91 -10.58 -3.57
C ALA A 351 5.68 -10.61 -2.05
N LYS A 352 4.70 -11.40 -1.63
CA LYS A 352 4.18 -11.48 -0.26
C LYS A 352 5.12 -12.23 0.68
N TYR A 353 5.29 -11.71 1.89
CA TYR A 353 5.87 -12.46 3.01
C TYR A 353 5.09 -12.16 4.29
N ASN A 354 5.03 -13.11 5.20
CA ASN A 354 4.48 -12.90 6.52
C ASN A 354 5.58 -12.38 7.43
N PHE A 355 5.37 -11.21 8.03
CA PHE A 355 6.26 -10.63 9.02
C PHE A 355 5.64 -10.74 10.41
N HIS A 356 6.35 -11.43 11.30
CA HIS A 356 6.00 -11.54 12.70
C HIS A 356 7.07 -10.82 13.52
N LEU A 357 6.63 -9.95 14.42
CA LEU A 357 7.44 -9.27 15.42
C LEU A 357 6.69 -9.29 16.74
N GLU A 358 7.35 -9.87 17.74
CA GLU A 358 6.80 -10.10 19.08
C GLU A 358 6.08 -8.83 19.60
N GLU A 359 4.81 -8.98 19.98
CA GLU A 359 3.95 -7.92 20.53
C GLU A 359 3.63 -6.71 19.63
N VAL A 360 4.15 -6.64 18.38
CA VAL A 360 3.96 -5.48 17.49
C VAL A 360 3.08 -5.80 16.31
N VAL A 361 3.47 -6.81 15.53
CA VAL A 361 2.86 -7.07 14.23
C VAL A 361 2.95 -8.54 13.88
N ASP A 362 1.88 -9.04 13.27
CA ASP A 362 1.81 -10.34 12.63
C ASP A 362 0.93 -10.17 11.39
N CYS A 363 1.54 -9.68 10.32
CA CYS A 363 0.84 -9.25 9.11
C CYS A 363 1.59 -9.66 7.85
N PRO A 364 0.85 -9.92 6.76
CA PRO A 364 1.44 -9.99 5.43
C PRO A 364 1.98 -8.62 5.00
N GLU A 365 3.19 -8.62 4.45
CA GLU A 365 3.88 -7.49 3.84
C GLU A 365 4.33 -7.86 2.41
N PHE A 366 4.80 -6.89 1.63
CA PHE A 366 5.27 -7.10 0.26
C PHE A 366 6.67 -6.55 0.06
N LEU A 367 7.50 -7.28 -0.70
CA LEU A 367 8.86 -6.83 -0.99
C LEU A 367 8.84 -5.52 -1.78
N VAL A 368 9.59 -4.53 -1.27
CA VAL A 368 9.80 -3.27 -1.97
C VAL A 368 11.15 -3.31 -2.67
N HIS A 369 11.14 -3.67 -3.96
CA HIS A 369 12.33 -3.54 -4.79
C HIS A 369 12.64 -2.05 -5.00
N PHE A 370 13.60 -1.52 -4.23
CA PHE A 370 13.85 -0.07 -4.15
C PHE A 370 14.10 0.60 -5.51
N PRO A 371 14.85 0.03 -6.47
CA PRO A 371 14.97 0.62 -7.81
C PRO A 371 13.63 0.74 -8.56
N THR A 372 12.71 -0.20 -8.37
CA THR A 372 11.35 -0.12 -8.92
C THR A 372 10.56 1.01 -8.25
N PHE A 373 10.65 1.11 -6.92
CA PHE A 373 10.04 2.21 -6.17
C PHE A 373 10.58 3.58 -6.62
N GLU A 374 11.89 3.72 -6.79
CA GLU A 374 12.53 4.94 -7.29
C GLU A 374 12.04 5.32 -8.68
N LYS A 375 11.97 4.34 -9.58
CA LYS A 375 11.46 4.54 -10.93
C LYS A 375 10.00 4.96 -10.92
N LEU A 376 9.18 4.33 -10.08
CA LEU A 376 7.76 4.67 -9.94
C LEU A 376 7.58 6.07 -9.35
N ALA A 377 8.29 6.41 -8.27
CA ALA A 377 8.28 7.74 -7.66
C ALA A 377 8.65 8.85 -8.65
N SER A 378 9.59 8.59 -9.58
CA SER A 378 9.95 9.55 -10.63
C SER A 378 8.81 9.88 -11.60
N LYS A 379 7.88 8.95 -11.85
CA LYS A 379 6.66 9.18 -12.65
C LYS A 379 5.72 10.19 -11.98
N TYR A 380 5.82 10.31 -10.66
CA TYR A 380 5.04 11.24 -9.81
C TYR A 380 5.82 12.51 -9.44
N GLY A 381 6.89 12.85 -10.19
CA GLY A 381 7.64 14.09 -9.99
C GLY A 381 8.60 14.10 -8.80
N LEU A 382 8.81 12.95 -8.15
CA LEU A 382 9.72 12.83 -7.00
C LEU A 382 11.14 12.47 -7.47
N THR A 383 12.14 13.13 -6.88
CA THR A 383 13.56 12.80 -7.09
C THR A 383 14.19 12.32 -5.79
N LEU A 384 14.97 11.24 -5.84
CA LEU A 384 15.68 10.71 -4.68
C LEU A 384 16.74 11.70 -4.21
N VAL A 385 16.72 12.02 -2.92
CA VAL A 385 17.69 12.89 -2.24
C VAL A 385 18.68 12.08 -1.42
N GLN A 386 18.21 11.08 -0.68
CA GLN A 386 19.07 10.27 0.19
C GLN A 386 18.42 8.94 0.53
N LYS A 387 19.11 7.81 0.34
CA LYS A 387 18.72 6.49 0.84
C LYS A 387 19.80 6.01 1.82
N THR A 388 19.41 5.57 3.01
CA THR A 388 20.38 5.14 4.04
C THR A 388 19.81 3.97 4.83
N ARG A 389 20.62 2.95 5.11
CA ARG A 389 20.19 1.85 5.98
C ARG A 389 20.28 2.27 7.44
N PHE A 390 19.48 1.67 8.31
CA PHE A 390 19.56 1.97 9.75
C PHE A 390 20.94 1.69 10.35
N GLU A 391 21.67 0.69 9.82
CA GLU A 391 23.06 0.36 10.20
C GLU A 391 24.04 1.52 9.96
N ASP A 392 23.79 2.33 8.93
CA ASP A 392 24.60 3.50 8.60
C ASP A 392 24.05 4.77 9.26
N PHE A 393 22.73 4.91 9.33
CA PHE A 393 22.07 6.11 9.85
C PHE A 393 22.29 6.30 11.36
N VAL A 394 22.16 5.23 12.15
CA VAL A 394 22.25 5.32 13.62
C VAL A 394 23.62 5.84 14.07
N PRO A 395 24.77 5.32 13.57
CA PRO A 395 26.08 5.90 13.88
C PRO A 395 26.24 7.35 13.42
N GLN A 396 25.75 7.71 12.24
CA GLN A 396 25.86 9.07 11.69
C GLN A 396 25.12 10.11 12.55
N GLU A 397 23.95 9.73 13.08
CA GLU A 397 23.13 10.61 13.92
C GLU A 397 23.47 10.53 15.41
N MET A 398 24.35 9.61 15.81
CA MET A 398 24.69 9.38 17.22
C MET A 398 25.20 10.65 17.89
N GLU A 399 26.09 11.40 17.24
CA GLU A 399 26.71 12.60 17.82
C GLU A 399 25.66 13.70 18.11
N ARG A 400 24.73 13.93 17.17
CA ARG A 400 23.70 14.98 17.31
C ARG A 400 22.47 14.52 18.11
N GLY A 401 22.19 13.22 18.10
CA GLY A 401 20.99 12.64 18.67
C GLY A 401 21.19 11.95 20.03
N LYS A 402 22.43 11.90 20.55
CA LYS A 402 22.81 11.18 21.78
C LYS A 402 21.92 11.50 22.98
N ASP A 403 21.69 12.78 23.26
CA ASP A 403 20.90 13.19 24.43
C ASP A 403 19.44 12.76 24.33
N LEU A 404 18.88 12.73 23.11
CA LEU A 404 17.54 12.23 22.88
C LEU A 404 17.50 10.70 23.00
N LEU A 405 18.51 10.01 22.46
CA LEU A 405 18.64 8.54 22.53
C LEU A 405 18.64 8.07 23.99
N MET A 406 19.45 8.72 24.83
CA MET A 406 19.56 8.44 26.26
C MET A 406 18.26 8.73 27.01
N ARG A 407 17.62 9.88 26.76
CA ARG A 407 16.32 10.23 27.37
C ARG A 407 15.21 9.26 27.00
N MET A 408 15.24 8.74 25.77
CA MET A 408 14.27 7.76 25.29
C MET A 408 14.56 6.34 25.76
N LYS A 409 15.71 6.08 26.40
CA LYS A 409 16.17 4.72 26.76
C LYS A 409 16.15 3.80 25.54
N ALA A 410 16.61 4.33 24.40
CA ALA A 410 16.65 3.62 23.13
C ALA A 410 17.72 2.53 23.08
N LEU A 411 18.69 2.55 24.01
CA LEU A 411 19.66 1.49 24.21
C LEU A 411 19.58 1.01 25.66
N GLU A 412 19.83 -0.27 25.84
CA GLU A 412 20.00 -0.95 27.11
C GLU A 412 21.40 -0.73 27.67
N ALA A 413 21.52 -0.55 28.98
CA ALA A 413 22.82 -0.41 29.62
C ALA A 413 23.47 -1.78 29.87
N TYR A 414 24.66 -2.01 29.32
CA TYR A 414 25.45 -3.22 29.51
C TYR A 414 26.84 -2.90 30.11
N PRO A 415 27.30 -3.59 31.17
CA PRO A 415 26.54 -4.54 31.99
C PRO A 415 25.37 -3.84 32.72
N PRO A 416 24.34 -4.59 33.17
CA PRO A 416 23.14 -4.00 33.78
C PRO A 416 23.46 -3.22 35.06
N PHE A 417 22.55 -2.35 35.48
CA PHE A 417 22.64 -1.69 36.79
C PHE A 417 22.28 -2.66 37.91
N ALA A 418 22.76 -2.42 39.14
CA ALA A 418 22.65 -3.37 40.25
C ALA A 418 21.21 -3.84 40.59
N ASN A 419 20.19 -3.06 40.23
CA ASN A 419 18.77 -3.37 40.46
C ASN A 419 18.00 -3.56 39.13
N GLN A 420 18.69 -3.92 38.05
CA GLN A 420 18.09 -4.15 36.75
C GLN A 420 18.60 -5.47 36.19
N GLU A 421 17.68 -6.20 35.56
CA GLU A 421 18.01 -7.36 34.76
C GLU A 421 18.09 -6.96 33.29
N LEU A 422 18.84 -7.74 32.52
CA LEU A 422 18.88 -7.57 31.07
C LEU A 422 17.56 -8.03 30.46
N VAL A 423 17.17 -7.41 29.36
CA VAL A 423 15.94 -7.74 28.63
C VAL A 423 16.02 -9.15 28.03
N SER A 424 17.20 -9.57 27.56
CA SER A 424 17.46 -10.96 27.20
C SER A 424 18.19 -11.69 28.33
N GLN A 425 17.73 -12.90 28.64
CA GLN A 425 18.39 -13.80 29.58
C GLN A 425 19.39 -14.74 28.90
N ASP A 426 19.51 -14.65 27.57
CA ASP A 426 20.50 -15.39 26.79
C ASP A 426 21.83 -14.61 26.77
N ASP A 427 22.89 -15.19 27.34
CA ASP A 427 24.21 -14.58 27.37
C ASP A 427 24.80 -14.35 25.98
N SER A 428 24.43 -15.18 24.99
CA SER A 428 24.92 -15.07 23.62
C SER A 428 24.40 -13.81 22.91
N ASP A 429 23.29 -13.26 23.40
CA ASP A 429 22.63 -12.07 22.89
C ASP A 429 23.42 -10.78 23.19
N TYR A 430 24.44 -10.85 24.08
CA TYR A 430 25.30 -9.72 24.44
C TYR A 430 26.79 -10.01 24.23
N LEU A 431 27.13 -11.06 23.47
CA LEU A 431 28.53 -11.43 23.22
C LEU A 431 29.30 -10.27 22.57
N HIS A 432 28.68 -9.56 21.62
CA HIS A 432 29.28 -8.38 20.96
C HIS A 432 29.58 -7.24 21.94
N ALA A 433 28.70 -7.02 22.92
CA ALA A 433 28.85 -5.98 23.94
C ALA A 433 29.99 -6.33 24.90
N LYS A 434 30.09 -7.62 25.27
CA LYS A 434 31.18 -8.15 26.09
C LYS A 434 32.53 -8.06 25.39
N GLU A 435 32.62 -8.52 24.14
CA GLU A 435 33.84 -8.44 23.33
C GLU A 435 34.32 -7.00 23.14
N TYR A 436 33.39 -6.06 22.90
CA TYR A 436 33.72 -4.64 22.81
C TYR A 436 34.31 -4.11 24.11
N LEU A 437 33.70 -4.42 25.26
CA LEU A 437 34.23 -4.01 26.57
C LEU A 437 35.60 -4.62 26.85
N ASP A 438 35.80 -5.90 26.55
CA ASP A 438 37.08 -6.58 26.72
C ASP A 438 38.17 -5.94 25.84
N SER A 439 37.83 -5.48 24.63
CA SER A 439 38.75 -4.76 23.74
C SER A 439 39.08 -3.33 24.19
N CYS A 440 38.16 -2.66 24.92
CA CYS A 440 38.36 -1.31 25.46
C CYS A 440 39.13 -1.31 26.79
N SER A 441 39.25 -2.47 27.44
CA SER A 441 39.78 -2.63 28.80
C SER A 441 41.31 -2.63 28.83
N ALA A 442 41.92 -1.50 28.45
CA ALA A 442 43.35 -1.21 28.69
C ALA A 442 43.59 0.06 29.52
N ALA A 443 42.56 0.83 29.88
CA ALA A 443 42.71 2.08 30.63
C ALA A 443 41.91 2.09 31.94
N GLU A 444 42.64 1.97 33.04
CA GLU A 444 42.35 2.51 34.39
C GLU A 444 40.96 2.27 35.01
N GLY A 445 40.81 1.19 35.78
CA GLY A 445 40.02 1.11 37.03
C GLY A 445 38.51 1.41 37.02
N PHE A 446 37.95 1.92 35.92
CA PHE A 446 36.56 2.30 35.76
C PHE A 446 35.81 1.15 35.09
N ARG A 447 34.73 0.68 35.73
CA ARG A 447 33.78 -0.24 35.08
C ARG A 447 33.02 0.53 34.00
N LEU A 448 33.51 0.48 32.77
CA LEU A 448 32.83 1.06 31.62
C LEU A 448 31.45 0.40 31.45
N LYS A 449 30.43 1.24 31.24
CA LYS A 449 29.08 0.83 30.84
C LYS A 449 28.83 1.39 29.44
N ILE A 450 28.26 0.56 28.59
CA ILE A 450 27.89 0.91 27.21
C ILE A 450 26.38 0.80 27.01
N GLY A 451 25.87 1.49 26.00
CA GLY A 451 24.51 1.30 25.50
C GLY A 451 24.52 0.30 24.35
N THR A 452 23.65 -0.72 24.36
CA THR A 452 23.47 -1.68 23.27
C THR A 452 22.01 -2.12 23.16
N LEU A 453 21.67 -2.86 22.11
CA LEU A 453 20.52 -3.78 22.10
C LEU A 453 21.01 -5.22 22.24
N SER A 454 20.09 -6.16 22.51
CA SER A 454 20.38 -7.59 22.38
C SER A 454 20.63 -7.93 20.91
N LYS A 455 21.39 -9.00 20.62
CA LYS A 455 21.67 -9.44 19.24
C LYS A 455 20.37 -9.70 18.48
N ALA A 456 19.39 -10.37 19.11
CA ALA A 456 18.09 -10.58 18.52
C ALA A 456 17.38 -9.27 18.12
N GLU A 457 17.43 -8.24 18.98
CA GLU A 457 16.90 -6.89 18.68
C GLU A 457 17.67 -6.21 17.55
N TRP A 458 19.00 -6.28 17.54
CA TRP A 458 19.80 -5.71 16.45
C TRP A 458 19.48 -6.34 15.11
N GLU A 459 19.36 -7.66 15.06
CA GLU A 459 19.00 -8.38 13.86
C GLU A 459 17.64 -7.92 13.33
N ALA A 460 16.64 -7.67 14.20
CA ALA A 460 15.33 -7.14 13.81
C ALA A 460 15.38 -5.68 13.33
N VAL A 461 16.11 -4.79 14.02
CA VAL A 461 16.21 -3.37 13.61
C VAL A 461 16.88 -3.26 12.24
N TYR A 462 17.98 -3.99 12.07
CA TYR A 462 18.76 -3.95 10.83
C TYR A 462 18.16 -4.80 9.72
N GLN A 463 17.18 -5.67 10.01
CA GLN A 463 16.37 -6.37 9.01
C GLN A 463 15.35 -5.45 8.35
N ASN A 464 14.73 -4.58 9.15
CA ASN A 464 13.41 -4.13 8.76
C ASN A 464 13.39 -2.81 8.03
N HIS A 465 14.46 -2.01 8.04
CA HIS A 465 14.32 -0.63 7.61
C HIS A 465 15.55 -0.05 6.88
N GLN A 466 15.37 0.21 5.59
CA GLN A 466 15.98 1.34 4.90
C GLN A 466 15.18 2.60 5.25
N GLU A 467 15.86 3.71 5.48
CA GLU A 467 15.25 5.01 5.19
C GLU A 467 14.83 4.98 3.74
N CYS A 468 13.52 5.07 3.54
CA CYS A 468 12.91 4.94 2.25
C CYS A 468 13.05 6.26 1.49
N GLY A 469 14.27 6.75 1.36
CA GLY A 469 14.53 8.00 0.67
C GLY A 469 14.09 9.24 1.47
N CYS A 470 14.94 10.23 1.59
CA CYS A 470 14.47 11.60 1.46
C CYS A 470 14.19 11.80 -0.04
N TRP A 471 13.00 12.27 -0.42
CA TRP A 471 12.67 12.59 -1.81
C TRP A 471 12.24 14.06 -1.90
N LYS A 472 12.58 14.75 -2.97
CA LYS A 472 12.18 16.13 -3.21
C LYS A 472 11.28 16.21 -4.44
N ASN A 473 10.14 16.88 -4.33
CA ASN A 473 9.28 17.11 -5.48
C ASN A 473 9.94 18.14 -6.42
N CYS A 474 10.11 17.77 -7.69
CA CYS A 474 10.73 18.60 -8.71
C CYS A 474 9.67 19.10 -9.70
N VAL A 475 9.58 20.42 -9.87
CA VAL A 475 8.89 20.99 -11.03
C VAL A 475 9.89 21.16 -12.15
N HIS A 476 9.75 20.36 -13.21
CA HIS A 476 10.23 20.80 -14.52
C HIS A 476 9.31 21.94 -14.97
N LEU A 477 9.79 23.18 -14.83
CA LEU A 477 9.21 24.31 -15.54
C LEU A 477 9.49 24.06 -17.03
N VAL A 478 8.49 23.56 -17.76
CA VAL A 478 8.51 23.57 -19.23
C VAL A 478 8.26 25.01 -19.68
N PRO A 479 9.06 25.58 -20.60
CA PRO A 479 8.58 26.68 -21.44
C PRO A 479 7.94 26.09 -22.70
N ALA A 480 6.63 26.28 -22.86
CA ALA A 480 6.01 26.21 -24.18
C ALA A 480 6.47 27.43 -25.01
N ASP A 481 6.87 27.15 -26.24
CA ASP A 481 7.02 28.06 -27.39
C ASP A 481 7.98 29.25 -27.29
N VAL A 482 9.24 29.01 -27.72
CA VAL A 482 10.00 29.99 -28.52
C VAL A 482 10.69 29.27 -29.70
N LEU A 483 10.01 29.34 -30.84
CA LEU A 483 10.53 29.71 -32.17
C LEU A 483 12.00 29.44 -32.53
N ALA A 484 12.13 28.77 -33.68
CA ALA A 484 13.00 29.09 -34.81
C ALA A 484 14.43 28.53 -34.88
N VAL A 485 14.60 27.67 -35.90
CA VAL A 485 15.67 27.72 -36.92
C VAL A 485 17.11 27.87 -36.41
N ALA A 486 17.85 26.75 -36.39
CA ALA A 486 18.96 26.44 -37.30
C ALA A 486 19.59 25.09 -36.90
#